data_AF-A0A2H3EUG0-F1
#
_entry.id   AF-A0A2H3EUG0-F1
#
_cell.length_a   1.000
_cell.length_b   1.000
_cell.length_c   1.000
_cell.angle_alpha   90.00
_cell.angle_beta   90.00
_cell.angle_gamma   90.00
#
_symmetry.space_group_name_H-M   'P 1'
#
loop_
_entity.id
_entity.type
_entity.pdbx_description
1 polymer ?
#
loop_
_entity_poly.entity_id
_entity_poly.type
_entity_poly.pdbx_seq_one_letter_code
_entity_poly.pdbx_strand_id
1 'polypeptide(L)' 'SRDIRFVTLQYLLRMGATVYMAARDEARAKEAIDRLNEEGGEHGLGKIIWHEPDLRGPCSAKESAERFISRERKLDIL' A
#
# COMPACT_ATOMS: atom_id res chain seq x y z
N SER A 1 -10.22 -8.53 -16.40
CA SER A 1 -9.03 -7.68 -16.64
C SER A 1 -8.24 -7.60 -15.34
N ARG A 2 -6.93 -7.87 -15.34
CA ARG A 2 -6.09 -7.61 -14.15
C ARG A 2 -5.85 -6.11 -14.06
N ASP A 3 -6.18 -5.50 -12.93
CA ASP A 3 -5.99 -4.07 -12.72
C ASP A 3 -4.50 -3.71 -12.69
N ILE A 4 -4.12 -2.59 -13.31
CA ILE A 4 -2.72 -2.14 -13.37
C ILE A 4 -2.10 -1.99 -11.97
N ARG A 5 -2.89 -1.48 -11.02
CA ARG A 5 -2.52 -1.34 -9.61
C ARG A 5 -2.10 -2.66 -8.98
N PHE A 6 -2.82 -3.74 -9.29
CA PHE A 6 -2.55 -5.07 -8.77
C PHE A 6 -1.22 -5.61 -9.31
N VAL A 7 -0.97 -5.45 -10.62
CA VAL A 7 0.29 -5.88 -11.24
C VAL A 7 1.48 -5.08 -10.70
N THR A 8 1.33 -3.76 -10.52
CA THR A 8 2.37 -2.91 -9.92
C THR A 8 2.70 -3.35 -8.49
N LEU A 9 1.69 -3.65 -7.67
CA LEU A 9 1.90 -4.16 -6.31
C LEU A 9 2.71 -5.47 -6.31
N GLN A 10 2.33 -6.43 -7.15
CA GLN A 10 3.08 -7.68 -7.27
C GLN A 10 4.54 -7.46 -7.69
N TYR A 11 4.78 -6.55 -8.63
CA TYR A 11 6.13 -6.26 -9.10
C TYR A 11 7.00 -5.61 -7.99
N LEU A 12 6.46 -4.62 -7.27
CA LEU A 12 7.16 -3.97 -6.16
C LEU A 12 7.44 -4.95 -5.02
N LEU A 13 6.47 -5.79 -4.68
CA LEU A 13 6.63 -6.79 -3.64
C LEU A 13 7.70 -7.82 -3.97
N ARG A 14 7.80 -8.26 -5.23
CA ARG A 14 8.87 -9.18 -5.66
C ARG A 14 10.27 -8.57 -5.52
N MET A 15 10.39 -7.24 -5.43
CA MET A 15 11.67 -6.54 -5.38
C MET A 15 12.18 -6.22 -3.96
N GLY A 16 11.49 -6.60 -2.88
CA GLY A 16 11.91 -6.17 -1.54
C GLY A 16 10.99 -5.15 -0.87
N ALA A 17 10.06 -4.55 -1.63
CA ALA A 17 9.50 -3.26 -1.23
C ALA A 17 8.46 -3.38 -0.12
N THR A 18 8.46 -2.37 0.76
CA THR A 18 7.32 -2.05 1.62
C THR A 18 6.39 -1.12 0.83
N VAL A 19 5.16 -1.55 0.58
CA VAL A 19 4.17 -0.77 -0.16
C VAL A 19 3.02 -0.38 0.74
N TYR A 20 2.75 0.93 0.81
CA TYR A 20 1.60 1.46 1.53
C TYR A 20 0.40 1.59 0.58
N MET A 21 -0.60 0.73 0.76
CA MET A 21 -1.81 0.76 -0.05
C MET A 21 -2.78 1.79 0.52
N ALA A 22 -2.84 2.94 -0.16
CA ALA A 22 -3.84 3.98 0.08
C ALA A 22 -5.22 3.55 -0.46
N ALA A 23 -6.15 3.18 0.42
CA ALA A 23 -7.54 2.89 0.04
C ALA A 23 -8.55 3.43 1.07
N ARG A 24 -9.66 4.01 0.58
CA ARG A 24 -10.71 4.60 1.42
C ARG A 24 -11.53 3.59 2.22
N ASP A 25 -11.56 2.34 1.76
CA ASP A 25 -12.31 1.24 2.38
C ASP A 25 -11.30 0.21 2.88
N GLU A 26 -11.09 0.19 4.20
CA GLU A 26 -10.12 -0.69 4.86
C GLU A 26 -10.43 -2.17 4.63
N ALA A 27 -11.72 -2.56 4.70
CA ALA A 27 -12.13 -3.95 4.58
C ALA A 27 -11.82 -4.48 3.17
N ARG A 28 -12.17 -3.71 2.14
CA ARG A 28 -11.88 -4.07 0.75
C ARG A 28 -10.38 -4.04 0.45
N ALA A 29 -9.63 -3.17 1.12
CA ALA A 29 -8.19 -3.12 0.97
C ALA A 29 -7.52 -4.35 1.59
N LYS A 30 -7.92 -4.75 2.79
CA LYS A 30 -7.43 -5.96 3.45
C LYS A 30 -7.77 -7.21 2.63
N GLU A 31 -9.00 -7.32 2.13
CA GLU A 31 -9.40 -8.43 1.25
C GLU A 31 -8.52 -8.49 -0.02
N ALA A 32 -8.20 -7.34 -0.62
CA ALA A 32 -7.30 -7.29 -1.77
C ALA A 32 -5.85 -7.67 -1.42
N ILE A 33 -5.38 -7.31 -0.22
CA ILE A 33 -4.07 -7.70 0.30
C ILE A 33 -4.00 -9.21 0.55
N ASP A 34 -5.04 -9.79 1.16
CA ASP A 34 -5.12 -11.22 1.43
C ASP A 34 -5.10 -12.01 0.11
N ARG A 35 -5.90 -11.59 -0.88
CA ARG A 35 -5.86 -12.16 -2.23
C ARG A 35 -4.50 -12.02 -2.91
N LEU A 36 -3.80 -10.89 -2.72
CA LEU A 36 -2.44 -10.69 -3.25
C LEU A 36 -1.44 -11.68 -2.63
N ASN A 37 -1.56 -11.91 -1.33
CA ASN A 37 -0.72 -12.87 -0.61
C ASN A 37 -1.01 -14.31 -1.05
N GLU A 38 -2.28 -14.66 -1.26
CA GLU A 38 -2.71 -15.99 -1.75
C GLU A 38 -2.33 -16.25 -3.21
N GLU A 39 -2.56 -15.28 -4.10
CA GLU A 39 -2.39 -15.46 -5.56
C GLU A 39 -0.93 -15.32 -6.05
N GLY A 40 -0.02 -14.77 -5.24
CA GLY A 40 1.31 -14.42 -5.73
C GLY A 40 2.38 -14.09 -4.68
N GLY A 41 2.14 -14.38 -3.40
CA GLY A 41 3.13 -14.25 -2.35
C GLY A 41 4.18 -15.36 -2.44
N GLU A 42 5.19 -15.19 -3.31
CA GLU A 42 6.49 -15.81 -3.02
C GLU A 42 6.90 -15.32 -1.64
N HIS A 43 6.82 -16.23 -0.67
CA HIS A 43 7.01 -15.92 0.74
C HIS A 43 8.39 -15.26 0.92
N GLY A 44 8.40 -13.98 1.34
CA GLY A 44 9.60 -13.31 1.82
C GLY A 44 10.14 -12.13 1.03
N LEU A 45 9.48 -11.69 -0.06
CA LEU A 45 10.03 -10.61 -0.89
C LEU A 45 9.57 -9.18 -0.53
N GLY A 46 8.49 -8.94 0.22
CA GLY A 46 8.06 -7.56 0.54
C GLY A 46 6.89 -7.51 1.50
N LYS A 47 6.39 -6.30 1.83
CA LYS A 47 5.24 -6.11 2.74
C LYS A 47 4.24 -5.13 2.16
N ILE A 48 2.94 -5.46 2.20
CA ILE A 48 1.88 -4.47 1.98
C ILE A 48 1.31 -4.03 3.32
N ILE A 49 1.20 -2.73 3.51
CA ILE A 49 0.57 -2.10 4.67
C ILE A 49 -0.58 -1.25 4.16
N TRP A 50 -1.79 -1.43 4.70
CA TRP A 50 -2.86 -0.50 4.42
C TRP A 50 -2.58 0.84 5.11
N HIS A 51 -2.73 1.94 4.36
CA HIS A 51 -2.65 3.29 4.88
C HIS A 51 -3.95 4.00 4.57
N GLU A 52 -4.59 4.58 5.58
CA GLU A 52 -5.77 5.40 5.36
C GLU A 52 -5.38 6.68 4.60
N PRO A 53 -5.80 6.85 3.34
CA PRO A 53 -5.54 8.07 2.61
C PRO A 53 -6.62 9.07 2.98
N ASP A 54 -6.38 9.81 4.05
CA ASP A 54 -7.30 10.88 4.38
C ASP A 54 -7.05 12.05 3.41
N LEU A 55 -7.68 12.02 2.25
CA LEU A 55 -7.54 13.01 1.17
C LEU A 55 -8.80 13.87 1.02
N ARG A 56 -9.61 13.98 2.07
CA ARG A 56 -10.87 14.75 2.07
C ARG A 56 -10.63 16.26 2.00
N GLY A 57 -9.42 16.73 2.33
CA GLY A 57 -8.98 18.11 2.18
C GLY A 57 -7.46 18.29 2.35
N PRO A 58 -6.92 19.51 2.17
CA PRO A 58 -5.50 19.78 2.30
C PRO A 58 -4.95 19.50 3.72
N CYS A 59 -5.76 19.75 4.77
CA CYS A 59 -5.38 19.40 6.15
C CYS A 59 -5.22 17.88 6.33
N SER A 60 -6.12 17.10 5.74
CA SER A 60 -6.09 15.64 5.90
C SER A 60 -4.92 15.00 5.13
N ALA A 61 -4.55 15.56 3.97
CA ALA A 61 -3.37 15.13 3.23
C ALA A 61 -2.08 15.35 4.03
N LYS A 62 -2.00 16.45 4.78
CA LYS A 62 -0.89 16.74 5.70
C LYS A 62 -0.82 15.71 6.82
N GLU A 63 -1.94 15.41 7.48
CA GLU A 63 -1.98 14.39 8.54
C GLU A 63 -1.60 13.00 8.02
N SER A 64 -2.02 12.65 6.81
CA SER A 64 -1.62 11.41 6.13
C SER A 64 -0.09 11.34 5.93
N ALA A 65 0.53 12.44 5.50
CA ALA A 65 1.98 12.53 5.35
C ALA A 65 2.71 12.47 6.71
N GLU A 66 2.21 13.14 7.74
CA GLU A 66 2.77 13.09 9.09
C GLU A 66 2.73 11.67 9.69
N ARG A 67 1.61 10.96 9.50
CA ARG A 67 1.49 9.54 9.87
C ARG A 67 2.51 8.68 9.14
N PHE A 68 2.72 8.90 7.83
CA PHE A 68 3.73 8.18 7.07
C PHE A 68 5.15 8.46 7.60
N ILE A 69 5.51 9.73 7.79
CA ILE A 69 6.85 10.14 8.28
C ILE A 69 7.13 9.59 9.69
N SER A 70 6.11 9.43 10.54
CA SER A 70 6.29 8.81 11.85
C SER A 70 6.69 7.33 11.80
N ARG A 71 6.38 6.64 10.69
CA ARG A 71 6.63 5.22 10.48
C ARG A 71 7.87 4.97 9.63
N GLU A 72 8.10 5.84 8.65
CA GLU A 72 9.13 5.69 7.63
C GLU A 72 9.97 6.96 7.47
N ARG A 73 11.29 6.80 7.31
CA ARG A 73 12.20 7.94 7.11
C ARG A 73 12.11 8.58 5.74
N LYS A 74 11.63 7.86 4.73
CA LYS A 74 11.67 8.28 3.32
C LYS A 74 10.54 7.61 2.55
N LEU A 75 10.04 8.31 1.53
CA LEU A 75 9.23 7.75 0.46
C LEU A 75 10.08 7.69 -0.82
N ASP A 76 10.23 6.51 -1.41
CA ASP A 76 10.99 6.35 -2.66
C ASP A 76 10.14 6.58 -3.91
N ILE A 77 8.88 6.15 -3.90
CA ILE A 77 7.95 6.17 -5.05
C ILE A 77 6.52 6.44 -4.53
N LEU A 78 5.76 7.31 -5.21
CA LEU A 78 4.34 7.60 -4.95
C LEU A 78 3.46 7.22 -6.14
#